data_AF-A0AAE0W938-F1
#
_entry.id   AF-A0AAE0W938-F1
#
_cell.length_a   1.000
_cell.length_b   1.000
_cell.length_c   1.000
_cell.angle_alpha   90.00
_cell.angle_beta   90.00
_cell.angle_gamma   90.00
#
_symmetry.space_group_name_H-M   'P 1'
#
loop_
_entity.id
_entity.type
_entity.pdbx_description
1 polymer ?
#
loop_
_entity_poly.entity_id
_entity_poly.type
_entity_poly.pdbx_seq_one_letter_code
_entity_poly.pdbx_strand_id
1 'polypeptide(L)' 'YGTYKYRKLGPRQYGTYKYRKLGSWQYGTYKYRNLGHWQYMTYKYRTLGPWQYMTYQYRKFGPWQQ' A
#
# COMPACT_ATOMS: atom_id res chain seq x y z
N TYR A 1 -11.20 15.41 7.52
CA TYR A 1 -9.87 15.57 8.12
C TYR A 1 -9.21 14.20 8.28
N GLY A 2 -7.92 14.11 7.98
CA GLY A 2 -7.17 12.86 7.99
C GLY A 2 -5.67 13.11 8.07
N THR A 3 -4.93 12.09 8.47
CA THR A 3 -3.47 12.13 8.62
C THR A 3 -2.84 11.08 7.72
N TYR A 4 -1.76 11.45 7.06
CA TYR A 4 -0.95 10.56 6.24
C TYR A 4 0.48 10.54 6.76
N LYS A 5 1.05 9.35 6.94
CA LYS A 5 2.46 9.16 7.28
C LYS A 5 3.09 8.23 6.27
N TYR A 6 4.24 8.65 5.75
CA TYR A 6 5.02 7.89 4.78
C TYR A 6 6.45 7.73 5.27
N ARG A 7 7.02 6.55 5.02
CA ARG A 7 8.43 6.24 5.32
C ARG A 7 9.02 5.36 4.22
N LYS A 8 10.15 5.81 3.66
CA LYS A 8 10.97 5.05 2.71
C LYS A 8 12.22 4.54 3.43
N LEU A 9 12.49 3.24 3.28
CA LEU A 9 13.67 2.56 3.82
C LEU A 9 14.29 1.71 2.70
N GLY A 10 15.21 2.31 1.96
CA GLY A 10 15.85 1.70 0.79
C GLY A 10 14.82 1.22 -0.26
N PRO A 11 14.84 -0.06 -0.66
CA PRO A 11 13.89 -0.59 -1.64
C PRO A 11 12.48 -0.83 -1.08
N ARG A 12 12.26 -0.60 0.22
CA ARG A 12 10.97 -0.76 0.88
C ARG A 12 10.34 0.60 1.17
N GLN A 13 9.05 0.71 0.93
CA GLN A 13 8.24 1.88 1.24
C GLN A 13 7.05 1.45 2.08
N TYR A 14 6.67 2.30 3.02
CA TYR A 14 5.56 2.08 3.92
C TYR A 14 4.78 3.36 4.06
N GLY A 15 3.46 3.26 4.10
CA GLY A 15 2.65 4.37 4.53
C GLY A 15 1.42 3.92 5.27
N THR A 16 0.95 4.81 6.13
CA THR A 16 -0.27 4.64 6.90
C THR A 16 -1.12 5.86 6.68
N TYR A 17 -2.40 5.64 6.46
CA TYR A 17 -3.36 6.72 6.33
C TYR A 17 -4.53 6.47 7.27
N LYS A 18 -5.07 7.57 7.77
CA LYS A 18 -6.28 7.58 8.60
C LYS A 18 -7.12 8.75 8.13
N TYR A 19 -8.35 8.51 7.70
CA TYR A 19 -9.26 9.59 7.33
C TYR A 19 -10.66 9.33 7.87
N ARG A 20 -11.40 10.41 8.14
CA ARG A 20 -12.80 10.33 8.55
C ARG A 20 -13.70 10.71 7.39
N LYS A 21 -14.60 9.81 6.99
CA LYS A 21 -15.63 10.05 5.97
C LYS A 21 -16.97 9.67 6.57
N LEU A 22 -17.95 10.59 6.52
CA LEU A 22 -19.34 10.36 6.98
C LEU A 22 -19.42 9.77 8.40
N GLY A 23 -18.74 10.40 9.37
CA GLY A 23 -18.76 9.97 10.77
C GLY A 23 -17.83 8.80 11.12
N SER A 24 -17.44 7.97 10.16
CA SER A 24 -16.62 6.76 10.40
C SER A 24 -15.13 7.00 10.11
N TRP A 25 -14.26 6.46 10.98
CA TRP A 25 -12.82 6.48 10.77
C TRP A 25 -12.39 5.31 9.90
N GLN A 26 -11.73 5.61 8.79
CA GLN A 26 -11.09 4.64 7.92
C GLN A 26 -9.59 4.64 8.18
N TYR A 27 -9.04 3.44 8.31
CA TYR A 27 -7.62 3.22 8.54
C TYR A 27 -7.08 2.34 7.44
N GLY A 28 -5.87 2.62 6.99
CA GLY A 28 -5.15 1.65 6.20
C GLY A 28 -3.65 1.84 6.19
N THR A 29 -3.00 0.80 5.74
CA THR A 29 -1.56 0.70 5.63
C THR A 29 -1.22 0.13 4.27
N TYR A 30 -0.20 0.67 3.63
CA TYR A 30 0.39 0.06 2.46
C TYR A 30 1.87 -0.22 2.70
N LYS A 31 2.33 -1.32 2.13
CA LYS A 31 3.73 -1.71 2.10
C LYS A 31 4.09 -2.00 0.66
N TYR A 32 5.17 -1.41 0.22
CA TYR A 32 5.75 -1.65 -1.08
C TYR A 32 7.19 -2.13 -0.92
N ARG A 33 7.59 -3.12 -1.72
CA ARG A 33 8.95 -3.66 -1.75
C ARG A 33 9.36 -3.91 -3.19
N ASN A 34 10.43 -3.27 -3.61
CA ASN A 34 11.09 -3.52 -4.88
C ASN A 34 12.25 -4.53 -4.67
N LEU A 35 12.25 -5.63 -5.41
CA LEU A 35 13.28 -6.67 -5.40
C LEU A 35 13.85 -6.83 -6.82
N GLY A 36 14.20 -5.71 -7.46
CA GLY A 36 14.72 -5.68 -8.82
C GLY A 36 13.61 -5.92 -9.85
N HIS A 37 13.50 -7.16 -10.34
CA HIS A 37 12.49 -7.58 -11.32
C HIS A 37 11.10 -7.78 -10.70
N TRP A 38 11.01 -7.92 -9.38
CA TRP A 38 9.73 -8.12 -8.70
C TRP A 38 9.36 -6.94 -7.83
N GLN A 39 8.11 -6.51 -7.93
CA GLN A 39 7.50 -5.52 -7.06
C GLN A 39 6.35 -6.16 -6.30
N TYR A 40 6.36 -5.99 -4.98
CA TYR A 40 5.30 -6.45 -4.10
C TYR A 40 4.63 -5.25 -3.46
N MET A 41 3.31 -5.21 -3.52
CA MET A 41 2.50 -4.20 -2.86
C MET A 41 1.41 -4.89 -2.04
N THR A 42 1.38 -4.61 -0.74
CA THR A 42 0.33 -5.07 0.15
C THR A 42 -0.42 -3.86 0.67
N TYR A 43 -1.74 -3.91 0.56
CA TYR A 43 -2.67 -2.92 1.08
C TYR A 43 -3.58 -3.57 2.11
N LYS A 44 -3.83 -2.86 3.20
CA LYS A 44 -4.73 -3.31 4.25
C LYS A 44 -5.57 -2.13 4.69
N TYR A 45 -6.89 -2.29 4.74
CA TYR A 45 -7.80 -1.22 5.11
C TYR A 45 -9.00 -1.70 5.91
N ARG A 46 -9.65 -0.76 6.60
CA ARG A 46 -10.84 -1.02 7.41
C ARG A 46 -11.61 0.27 7.67
N THR A 47 -12.94 0.19 7.59
CA THR A 47 -13.87 1.30 7.87
C THR A 47 -14.66 1.04 9.15
N LEU A 48 -15.42 -0.07 9.19
CA LEU A 48 -16.11 -0.62 10.35
C LEU A 48 -16.18 -2.14 10.11
N GLY A 49 -15.78 -2.97 11.08
CA GLY A 49 -15.71 -4.43 10.91
C GLY A 49 -14.29 -4.98 10.72
N PRO A 50 -14.10 -6.21 10.19
CA PRO A 50 -12.80 -6.88 10.09
C PRO A 50 -11.87 -6.21 9.08
N TRP A 51 -10.58 -6.45 9.24
CA TRP A 51 -9.57 -5.93 8.32
C TRP A 51 -9.65 -6.63 6.96
N GLN A 52 -9.62 -5.83 5.89
CA GLN A 52 -9.50 -6.34 4.53
C GLN A 52 -8.05 -6.21 4.05
N TYR A 53 -7.59 -7.23 3.32
CA TYR A 53 -6.22 -7.36 2.85
C TYR A 53 -6.21 -7.59 1.35
N MET A 54 -5.31 -6.90 0.66
CA MET A 54 -5.08 -7.11 -0.76
C MET A 54 -3.58 -7.11 -1.02
N THR A 55 -3.11 -8.12 -1.74
CA THR A 55 -1.70 -8.23 -2.11
C THR A 55 -1.60 -8.31 -3.62
N TYR A 56 -0.73 -7.47 -4.17
CA TYR A 56 -0.41 -7.43 -5.57
C TYR A 56 1.07 -7.74 -5.75
N GLN A 57 1.37 -8.60 -6.71
CA GLN A 57 2.71 -8.93 -7.13
C GLN A 57 2.83 -8.63 -8.62
N TYR A 58 3.81 -7.80 -8.95
CA TYR A 58 4.10 -7.41 -10.32
C TYR A 58 5.51 -7.83 -10.68
N ARG A 59 5.68 -8.41 -11.87
CA ARG A 59 7.00 -8.62 -12.46
C ARG A 59 7.25 -7.49 -13.45
N LYS A 60 8.35 -6.77 -13.28
CA LYS A 60 8.84 -5.86 -14.31
C LYS A 60 9.40 -6.71 -15.45
N PHE A 61 8.66 -6.75 -16.55
CA PHE A 61 9.24 -7.12 -17.83
C PHE A 61 10.03 -5.91 -18.33
N GLY A 62 11.25 -6.15 -18.82
CA GLY A 62 12.04 -5.12 -19.49
C GLY A 62 11.30 -4.59 -20.73
N PRO A 63 11.81 -3.52 -21.38
CA PRO A 63 11.17 -3.01 -22.59
C PRO A 63 10.94 -4.14 -23.58
N TRP A 64 9.70 -4.31 -24.01
CA TRP A 64 9.34 -5.20 -25.11
C TRP A 64 10.06 -4.67 -26.35
N GLN A 65 11.08 -5.39 -26.82
CA GLN A 65 11.66 -5.14 -28.13
C GLN A 65 10.84 -5.94 -29.14
N GLN A 66 10.13 -5.22 -30.01
CA GLN A 66 9.41 -5.74 -31.17
C GLN A 66 10.37 -5.87 -32.36
#